data_AF-A0A1F0PXL2-F1
#
_entry.id   AF-A0A1F0PXL2-F1
#
_cell.length_a   1.000
_cell.length_b   1.000
_cell.length_c   1.000
_cell.angle_alpha   90.00
_cell.angle_beta   90.00
_cell.angle_gamma   90.00
#
_symmetry.space_group_name_H-M   'P 1'
#
loop_
_entity.id
_entity.type
_entity.pdbx_description
1 polymer ?
#
loop_
_entity_poly.entity_id
_entity_poly.type
_entity_poly.pdbx_seq_one_letter_code
_entity_poly.pdbx_strand_id
1 'polypeptide(L)'
;MTERAIRTDFSRGEQIGGLVWLVLGALCSLTLEVVYLTARLPWPGESGMAFPITILIAFWFNGVLTRTARLWSENPYIAGTPGLAWVGGFLAFMLGAAMGDSSLLANNILSLLLFAAGIAGSVWPFFASE
;
A
#
# COMPACT_ATOMS: atom_id res chain seq x y z
N MET A 1 38.25 1.49 2.56
CA MET A 1 36.92 1.30 3.17
C MET A 1 36.11 2.54 2.85
N THR A 2 35.09 2.42 2.00
CA THR A 2 34.20 3.54 1.69
C THR A 2 33.15 3.60 2.78
N GLU A 3 33.26 4.56 3.69
CA GLU A 3 32.30 4.75 4.77
C GLU A 3 30.95 5.16 4.16
N ARG A 4 29.87 4.48 4.55
CA ARG A 4 28.53 4.77 4.05
C ARG A 4 28.07 6.10 4.66
N ALA A 5 28.25 7.19 3.94
CA ALA A 5 27.74 8.50 4.35
C ALA A 5 26.21 8.51 4.29
N ILE A 6 25.55 8.36 5.44
CA ILE A 6 24.12 8.56 5.59
C ILE A 6 23.92 10.01 6.01
N ARG A 7 23.36 10.84 5.12
CA ARG A 7 22.97 12.22 5.45
C ARG A 7 21.73 12.15 6.34
N THR A 8 21.86 12.56 7.59
CA THR A 8 20.77 12.62 8.58
C THR A 8 20.19 14.03 8.72
N ASP A 9 20.80 15.02 8.07
CA ASP A 9 20.40 16.42 8.15
C ASP A 9 19.31 16.72 7.13
N PHE A 10 18.06 16.49 7.53
CA PHE A 10 16.86 16.87 6.78
C PHE A 10 16.18 18.06 7.46
N SER A 11 15.77 19.04 6.65
CA SER A 11 14.87 20.09 7.11
C SER A 11 13.47 19.52 7.36
N ARG A 12 12.68 20.20 8.21
CA ARG A 12 11.27 19.82 8.43
C ARG A 12 10.45 19.82 7.15
N GLY A 13 10.77 20.69 6.19
CA GLY A 13 10.10 20.75 4.89
C GLY A 13 10.37 19.53 4.02
N GLU A 14 11.63 19.07 3.97
CA GLU A 14 12.00 17.84 3.24
C GLU A 14 11.33 16.61 3.86
N GLN A 15 11.29 16.53 5.19
CA GLN A 15 10.62 15.44 5.92
C GLN A 15 9.13 15.35 5.58
N ILE A 16 8.42 16.47 5.63
CA ILE A 16 7.00 16.53 5.27
C ILE A 16 6.81 16.19 3.79
N GLY A 17 7.63 16.75 2.90
CA GLY A 17 7.56 16.47 1.46
C GLY A 17 7.74 14.99 1.14
N GLY A 18 8.72 14.33 1.77
CA GLY A 18 8.94 12.90 1.65
C GLY A 18 7.72 12.07 2.09
N LEU A 19 7.17 12.38 3.28
CA LEU A 19 6.00 11.67 3.80
C LEU A 19 4.74 11.88 2.94
N VAL A 20 4.51 13.09 2.45
CA VAL A 20 3.40 13.39 1.53
C VAL A 20 3.50 12.55 0.27
N TRP A 21 4.71 12.40 -0.29
CA TRP A 21 4.88 11.58 -1.49
C TRP A 21 4.61 10.09 -1.22
N LEU A 22 5.01 9.59 -0.05
CA LEU A 22 4.73 8.21 0.35
C LEU A 22 3.23 7.96 0.53
N VAL A 23 2.50 8.92 1.10
CA VAL A 23 1.03 8.86 1.22
C VAL A 23 0.36 8.81 -0.14
N LEU A 24 0.74 9.70 -1.05
CA LEU A 24 0.20 9.71 -2.42
C LEU A 24 0.56 8.42 -3.17
N GLY A 25 1.78 7.90 -2.98
CA GLY A 25 2.20 6.60 -3.51
C GLY A 25 1.34 5.44 -2.98
N ALA A 26 1.01 5.46 -1.69
CA ALA A 26 0.13 4.47 -1.07
C ALA A 26 -1.28 4.49 -1.67
N LEU A 27 -1.87 5.68 -1.83
CA LEU A 27 -3.20 5.85 -2.43
C LEU A 27 -3.23 5.46 -3.92
N CYS A 28 -2.17 5.78 -4.66
CA CYS A 28 -2.02 5.36 -6.05
C CYS A 28 -1.92 3.83 -6.15
N SER A 29 -1.11 3.20 -5.29
CA SER A 29 -0.98 1.74 -5.21
C SER A 29 -2.32 1.08 -4.92
N LEU A 30 -3.04 1.55 -3.89
CA LEU A 30 -4.37 1.07 -3.55
C LEU A 30 -5.32 1.11 -4.74
N THR A 31 -5.35 2.24 -5.45
CA THR A 31 -6.25 2.42 -6.59
C THR A 31 -5.99 1.37 -7.67
N LEU A 32 -4.71 1.13 -8.00
CA LEU A 32 -4.32 0.08 -8.94
C LEU A 32 -4.66 -1.32 -8.42
N GLU A 33 -4.43 -1.57 -7.14
CA GLU A 33 -4.69 -2.86 -6.51
C GLU A 33 -6.17 -3.25 -6.57
N VAL A 34 -7.06 -2.28 -6.32
CA VAL A 34 -8.52 -2.45 -6.40
C VAL A 34 -8.96 -2.67 -7.84
N VAL A 35 -8.51 -1.82 -8.77
CA VAL A 35 -8.89 -1.90 -10.20
C VAL A 35 -8.46 -3.22 -10.83
N TYR A 36 -7.25 -3.70 -10.50
CA TYR A 36 -6.68 -4.92 -11.08
C TYR A 36 -6.89 -6.17 -10.21
N LEU A 37 -7.67 -6.10 -9.13
CA LEU A 37 -7.87 -7.23 -8.19
C LEU A 37 -8.43 -8.48 -8.89
N THR A 38 -9.35 -8.29 -9.83
CA THR A 38 -9.98 -9.37 -10.60
C THR A 38 -9.42 -9.48 -12.02
N ALA A 39 -8.26 -8.89 -12.28
CA ALA A 39 -7.63 -8.98 -13.58
C ALA A 39 -7.39 -10.44 -13.98
N ARG A 40 -7.72 -10.75 -15.24
CA ARG A 40 -7.51 -12.07 -15.83
C ARG A 40 -6.43 -11.96 -16.89
N LEU A 41 -5.43 -12.83 -16.80
CA LEU A 41 -4.41 -12.91 -17.84
C LEU A 41 -5.00 -13.68 -19.04
N PRO A 42 -4.80 -13.21 -20.29
CA PRO A 42 -5.14 -14.00 -21.46
C PRO A 42 -4.22 -15.22 -21.51
N TRP A 43 -4.80 -16.40 -21.30
CA TRP A 43 -4.13 -17.69 -21.39
C TRP A 43 -4.62 -18.41 -22.66
N PRO A 44 -3.82 -19.27 -23.31
CA PRO A 44 -4.32 -20.11 -24.39
C PRO A 44 -5.38 -21.10 -23.85
N GLY A 45 -6.66 -20.72 -23.97
CA GLY A 45 -7.83 -21.40 -23.43
C GLY A 45 -8.94 -20.39 -23.13
N GLU A 46 -10.21 -20.73 -23.40
CA GLU A 46 -11.36 -19.80 -23.40
C GLU A 46 -11.66 -19.13 -22.04
N SER A 47 -11.03 -19.60 -20.96
CA SER A 47 -11.19 -19.05 -19.61
C SER A 47 -9.84 -18.51 -19.13
N GLY A 48 -9.60 -17.21 -19.29
CA GLY A 48 -8.40 -16.56 -18.76
C GLY A 48 -8.21 -16.81 -17.25
N MET A 49 -6.98 -17.07 -16.82
CA MET A 49 -6.66 -17.40 -15.44
C MET A 49 -6.75 -16.14 -14.55
N ALA A 50 -7.47 -16.26 -13.43
CA ALA A 50 -7.51 -15.20 -12.42
C ALA A 50 -6.12 -15.02 -11.80
N PHE A 51 -5.60 -13.79 -11.82
CA PHE A 51 -4.26 -13.47 -11.35
C PHE A 51 -4.31 -12.32 -10.32
N PRO A 52 -4.76 -12.59 -9.07
CA PRO A 52 -4.90 -11.57 -8.03
C PRO A 52 -3.55 -11.21 -7.40
N ILE A 53 -2.55 -10.90 -8.24
CA ILE A 53 -1.18 -10.54 -7.84
C ILE A 53 -1.16 -9.26 -7.01
N THR A 54 -2.18 -8.42 -7.14
CA THR A 54 -2.31 -7.16 -6.40
C THR A 54 -2.33 -7.36 -4.89
N ILE A 55 -2.76 -8.54 -4.39
CA ILE A 55 -2.69 -8.88 -2.96
C ILE A 55 -1.24 -8.98 -2.48
N LEU A 56 -0.38 -9.65 -3.25
CA LEU A 56 1.04 -9.77 -2.93
C LEU A 56 1.75 -8.42 -3.06
N ILE A 57 1.37 -7.64 -4.07
CA ILE A 57 1.88 -6.28 -4.28
C ILE A 57 1.48 -5.39 -3.09
N ALA A 58 0.23 -5.44 -2.64
CA ALA A 58 -0.23 -4.64 -1.50
C ALA A 58 0.59 -4.92 -0.24
N PHE A 59 0.88 -6.19 0.05
CA PHE A 59 1.75 -6.56 1.18
C PHE A 59 3.16 -5.98 1.01
N TRP A 60 3.82 -6.26 -0.10
CA TRP A 60 5.21 -5.85 -0.32
C TRP A 60 5.37 -4.34 -0.42
N PHE A 61 4.51 -3.68 -1.19
CA PHE A 61 4.61 -2.26 -1.46
C PHE A 61 4.34 -1.44 -0.20
N ASN A 62 3.31 -1.78 0.58
CA ASN A 62 3.09 -1.13 1.89
C ASN A 62 4.26 -1.36 2.85
N GLY A 63 4.91 -2.52 2.77
CA GLY A 63 6.16 -2.80 3.49
C GLY A 63 7.29 -1.85 3.10
N VAL A 64 7.50 -1.64 1.80
CA VAL A 64 8.52 -0.71 1.28
C VAL A 64 8.21 0.74 1.67
N LEU A 65 6.96 1.17 1.54
CA LEU A 65 6.54 2.52 1.90
C LEU A 65 6.76 2.79 3.38
N THR A 66 6.41 1.83 4.24
CA THR A 66 6.57 1.98 5.69
C THR A 66 8.05 1.96 6.08
N ARG A 67 8.88 1.08 5.51
CA ARG A 67 10.34 1.13 5.72
C ARG A 67 10.92 2.48 5.31
N THR A 68 10.49 2.99 4.15
CA THR A 68 10.92 4.29 3.66
C THR A 68 10.47 5.41 4.60
N ALA A 69 9.23 5.39 5.08
CA ALA A 69 8.70 6.39 6.01
C ALA A 69 9.47 6.41 7.34
N ARG A 70 9.94 5.25 7.82
CA ARG A 70 10.80 5.15 9.01
C ARG A 70 12.17 5.82 8.82
N LEU A 71 12.66 5.97 7.59
CA LEU A 71 13.87 6.75 7.32
C LEU A 71 13.63 8.26 7.46
N TRP A 72 12.40 8.71 7.24
CA TRP A 72 12.02 10.11 7.36
C TRP A 72 11.63 10.50 8.78
N SER A 73 11.17 9.57 9.62
CA SER A 73 10.77 9.88 11.00
C SER A 73 11.03 8.71 11.95
N GLU A 74 11.64 9.01 13.09
CA GLU A 74 11.82 8.06 14.19
C GLU A 74 10.52 7.74 14.92
N ASN A 75 9.52 8.62 14.81
CA ASN A 75 8.23 8.42 15.46
C ASN A 75 7.40 7.38 14.69
N PRO A 76 7.08 6.22 15.28
CA PRO A 76 6.36 5.15 14.60
C PRO A 76 4.96 5.56 14.15
N TYR A 77 4.30 6.48 14.87
CA TYR A 77 2.99 7.01 14.48
C TYR A 77 3.07 7.81 13.18
N ILE A 78 4.14 8.58 12.99
CA ILE A 78 4.37 9.37 11.77
C ILE A 78 4.81 8.45 10.63
N ALA A 79 5.68 7.48 10.90
CA ALA A 79 6.11 6.50 9.90
C ALA A 79 4.96 5.60 9.40
N GLY A 80 3.93 5.38 10.22
CA GLY A 80 2.73 4.62 9.84
C GLY A 80 1.73 5.38 8.96
N THR A 81 1.93 6.69 8.73
CA THR A 81 0.97 7.54 7.99
C THR A 81 0.63 7.03 6.59
N PRO A 82 1.58 6.55 5.76
CA PRO A 82 1.25 6.00 4.44
C PRO A 82 0.33 4.78 4.51
N GLY A 83 0.56 3.88 5.48
CA GLY A 83 -0.29 2.72 5.71
C GLY A 83 -1.69 3.11 6.19
N LEU A 84 -1.79 4.09 7.09
CA LEU A 84 -3.08 4.64 7.52
C LEU A 84 -3.85 5.29 6.36
N ALA A 85 -3.16 5.99 5.46
CA ALA A 85 -3.77 6.56 4.27
C ALA A 85 -4.28 5.46 3.32
N TRP A 86 -3.50 4.39 3.13
CA TRP A 86 -3.93 3.22 2.35
C TRP A 86 -5.20 2.58 2.96
N VAL A 87 -5.22 2.35 4.26
CA VAL A 87 -6.38 1.79 4.98
C VAL A 87 -7.59 2.72 4.86
N GLY A 88 -7.41 4.02 5.08
CA GLY A 88 -8.46 5.02 4.94
C GLY A 88 -9.02 5.08 3.52
N GLY A 89 -8.16 5.00 2.51
CA GLY A 89 -8.57 4.92 1.10
C GLY A 89 -9.36 3.66 0.81
N PHE A 90 -8.95 2.50 1.34
CA PHE A 90 -9.68 1.24 1.13
C PHE A 90 -11.09 1.30 1.74
N LEU A 91 -11.21 1.86 2.95
CA LEU A 91 -12.51 2.08 3.59
C LEU A 91 -13.37 3.07 2.79
N ALA A 92 -12.78 4.09 2.18
CA ALA A 92 -13.50 5.00 1.28
C ALA A 92 -14.03 4.27 0.04
N PHE A 93 -13.26 3.34 -0.56
CA PHE A 93 -13.75 2.47 -1.64
C PHE A 93 -14.90 1.57 -1.17
N MET A 94 -14.82 0.98 0.02
CA MET A 94 -15.91 0.18 0.59
C MET A 94 -17.18 1.01 0.82
N LEU A 95 -17.07 2.22 1.35
CA LEU A 95 -18.21 3.11 1.55
C LEU A 95 -18.82 3.53 0.20
N GLY A 96 -17.99 3.88 -0.78
CA GLY A 96 -18.45 4.18 -2.13
C GLY A 96 -19.21 3.01 -2.77
N ALA A 97 -18.71 1.78 -2.57
CA ALA A 97 -19.38 0.56 -3.00
C ALA A 97 -20.74 0.32 -2.31
N ALA A 98 -20.89 0.72 -1.05
CA ALA A 98 -22.14 0.59 -0.32
C ALA A 98 -23.19 1.65 -0.72
N MET A 99 -22.75 2.79 -1.26
CA MET A 99 -23.61 3.92 -1.61
C MET A 99 -24.03 3.98 -3.09
N GLY A 100 -23.35 3.28 -3.99
CA GLY A 100 -23.57 3.35 -5.44
C GLY A 100 -23.85 2.01 -6.11
N ASP A 101 -24.48 2.04 -7.29
CA ASP A 101 -24.83 0.85 -8.07
C ASP A 101 -23.63 0.21 -8.81
N SER A 102 -22.50 0.92 -8.94
CA SER A 102 -21.27 0.47 -9.61
C SER A 102 -20.09 0.43 -8.64
N SER A 103 -19.90 -0.73 -7.99
CA SER A 103 -18.76 -0.94 -7.09
C SER A 103 -17.48 -1.23 -7.88
N LEU A 104 -16.46 -0.38 -7.71
CA LEU A 104 -15.08 -0.67 -8.14
C LEU A 104 -14.42 -1.76 -7.28
N LEU A 105 -14.89 -1.94 -6.05
CA LEU A 105 -14.37 -2.94 -5.12
C LEU A 105 -15.10 -4.27 -5.35
N ALA A 106 -14.35 -5.32 -5.63
CA ALA A 106 -14.96 -6.63 -5.89
C ALA A 106 -15.64 -7.15 -4.62
N ASN A 107 -16.93 -7.51 -4.68
CA ASN A 107 -17.62 -8.09 -3.52
C ASN A 107 -17.31 -9.59 -3.40
N ASN A 108 -16.07 -9.91 -3.00
CA ASN A 108 -15.59 -11.28 -2.86
C ASN A 108 -14.48 -11.38 -1.79
N ILE A 109 -14.04 -12.61 -1.52
CA ILE A 109 -12.96 -12.91 -0.56
C ILE A 109 -11.64 -12.21 -0.92
N LEU A 110 -11.38 -11.89 -2.19
CA LEU A 110 -10.14 -11.24 -2.62
C LEU A 110 -10.01 -9.84 -2.05
N SER A 111 -11.12 -9.11 -1.88
CA SER A 111 -11.11 -7.78 -1.27
C SER A 111 -10.74 -7.84 0.22
N LEU A 112 -11.21 -8.87 0.94
CA LEU A 112 -10.82 -9.11 2.32
C LEU A 112 -9.34 -9.50 2.42
N LEU A 113 -8.85 -10.35 1.50
CA LEU A 113 -7.44 -10.71 1.43
C LEU A 113 -6.56 -9.52 1.08
N LEU A 114 -6.99 -8.65 0.17
CA LEU A 114 -6.30 -7.42 -0.18
C LEU A 114 -6.19 -6.51 1.06
N PHE A 115 -7.29 -6.32 1.79
CA PHE A 115 -7.30 -5.51 3.01
C PHE A 115 -6.35 -6.06 4.07
N ALA A 116 -6.42 -7.37 4.34
CA ALA A 116 -5.53 -8.04 5.29
C ALA A 116 -4.05 -7.93 4.85
N ALA A 117 -3.76 -8.11 3.56
CA ALA A 117 -2.42 -8.02 3.02
C ALA A 117 -1.86 -6.59 3.11
N GLY A 118 -2.67 -5.57 2.81
CA GLY A 118 -2.28 -4.16 2.95
C GLY A 118 -1.92 -3.81 4.39
N ILE A 119 -2.77 -4.18 5.36
CA ILE A 119 -2.49 -3.97 6.80
C ILE A 119 -1.23 -4.73 7.22
N ALA A 120 -1.13 -6.02 6.89
CA ALA A 120 0.03 -6.84 7.23
C ALA A 120 1.32 -6.24 6.66
N GLY A 121 1.27 -5.75 5.41
CA GLY A 121 2.38 -5.08 4.74
C GLY A 121 2.80 -3.79 5.44
N SER A 122 1.85 -2.94 5.84
CA SER A 122 2.15 -1.71 6.58
C SER A 122 2.71 -1.96 7.97
N VAL A 123 2.26 -3.03 8.63
CA VAL A 123 2.60 -3.29 10.04
C VAL A 123 3.91 -4.07 10.16
N TRP A 124 4.21 -4.97 9.23
CA TRP A 124 5.37 -5.86 9.26
C TRP A 124 6.71 -5.15 9.53
N PRO A 125 7.03 -4.00 8.90
CA PRO A 125 8.30 -3.31 9.12
C PRO A 125 8.52 -2.78 10.53
N PHE A 126 7.51 -2.70 11.39
CA PHE A 126 7.71 -2.30 12.79
C PHE A 126 8.19 -3.47 13.67
N PHE A 127 7.93 -4.71 13.25
CA PHE A 127 8.27 -5.92 13.99
C PHE A 127 9.45 -6.68 13.41
N ALA A 128 9.61 -6.62 12.09
CA ALA A 128 10.78 -7.17 11.42
C ALA A 128 11.98 -6.26 11.71
N SER A 129 12.77 -6.62 12.73
CA SER A 129 14.10 -6.07 12.95
C SER A 129 15.01 -6.47 11.80
N GLU A 130 15.62 -5.48 11.13
CA GLU A 130 16.82 -5.69 10.32
C GLU A 130 18.06 -5.80 11.22
#